data_AF-A0A967JN88-F1
#
_entry.id   AF-A0A967JN88-F1
#
_cell.length_a   1.000
_cell.length_b   1.000
_cell.length_c   1.000
_cell.angle_alpha   90.00
_cell.angle_beta   90.00
_cell.angle_gamma   90.00
#
_symmetry.space_group_name_H-M   'P 1'
#
loop_
_entity.id
_entity.type
_entity.pdbx_description
1 polymer ?
#
loop_
_entity_poly.entity_id
_entity_poly.type
_entity_poly.pdbx_seq_one_letter_code
_entity_poly.pdbx_strand_id
1 'polypeptide(L)'
;MDRDRRVTSALRALQGHYGPLSASPVYETEAVGFEGDPFYNLVVAFEAAEPPRTLRESLHAIERAHGRERPSIRFAPRALDLDLLLY
;
A
#
# COMPACT_ATOMS: atom_id res chain seq x y z
N MET A 1 -8.15 -5.76 12.62
CA MET A 1 -8.80 -5.25 11.40
C MET A 1 -8.56 -6.31 10.34
N ASP A 2 -9.61 -6.81 9.68
CA ASP A 2 -9.47 -7.88 8.70
C ASP A 2 -8.52 -7.49 7.55
N ARG A 3 -7.60 -8.38 7.15
CA ARG A 3 -6.54 -8.08 6.17
C ARG A 3 -7.14 -7.74 4.81
N ASP A 4 -8.20 -8.44 4.42
CA ASP A 4 -9.01 -8.18 3.23
C ASP A 4 -9.59 -6.77 3.21
N ARG A 5 -10.04 -6.28 4.37
CA ARG A 5 -10.60 -4.93 4.50
C ARG A 5 -9.54 -3.86 4.24
N ARG A 6 -8.28 -4.11 4.62
CA ARG A 6 -7.16 -3.19 4.38
C ARG A 6 -6.81 -3.12 2.90
N VAL A 7 -6.70 -4.27 2.24
CA VAL A 7 -6.46 -4.34 0.78
C VAL A 7 -7.59 -3.62 0.03
N THR A 8 -8.84 -3.92 0.37
CA THR A 8 -10.01 -3.28 -0.28
C THR A 8 -10.03 -1.77 -0.08
N SER A 9 -9.70 -1.30 1.13
CA SER A 9 -9.63 0.14 1.43
C SER A 9 -8.52 0.84 0.63
N ALA A 10 -7.34 0.24 0.56
CA ALA A 10 -6.21 0.78 -0.19
C ALA A 10 -6.51 0.88 -1.69
N LEU A 11 -7.07 -0.19 -2.28
CA LEU A 11 -7.48 -0.20 -3.68
C LEU A 11 -8.52 0.88 -3.99
N ARG A 12 -9.50 1.08 -3.11
CA ARG A 12 -10.50 2.16 -3.26
C ARG A 12 -9.86 3.55 -3.20
N ALA A 13 -8.91 3.77 -2.30
CA ALA A 13 -8.21 5.04 -2.22
C ALA A 13 -7.40 5.31 -3.49
N LEU A 14 -6.62 4.33 -3.95
CA LEU A 14 -5.86 4.44 -5.20
C LEU A 14 -6.77 4.68 -6.40
N GLN A 15 -7.90 3.97 -6.48
CA GLN A 15 -8.87 4.14 -7.56
C GLN A 15 -9.53 5.53 -7.53
N GLY A 16 -9.78 6.08 -6.33
CA GLY A 16 -10.29 7.44 -6.16
C GLY A 16 -9.31 8.53 -6.61
N HIS A 17 -8.00 8.27 -6.53
CA HIS A 17 -6.95 9.20 -6.94
C HIS A 17 -6.58 9.08 -8.42
N TYR A 18 -6.42 7.85 -8.92
CA TYR A 18 -5.83 7.57 -10.23
C TYR A 18 -6.82 6.99 -11.24
N GLY A 19 -8.07 6.76 -10.83
CA GLY A 19 -9.08 6.17 -11.71
C GLY A 19 -8.90 4.65 -11.86
N PRO A 20 -9.17 4.09 -13.05
CA PRO A 20 -9.12 2.65 -13.28
C PRO A 20 -7.76 2.03 -12.90
N LEU A 21 -7.81 0.93 -12.15
CA LEU A 21 -6.64 0.17 -11.74
C LEU A 21 -6.67 -1.23 -12.36
N SER A 22 -5.51 -1.74 -12.75
CA SER A 22 -5.29 -3.17 -12.99
C SER A 22 -4.53 -3.76 -11.82
N ALA A 23 -5.12 -4.74 -11.12
CA ALA A 23 -4.52 -5.36 -9.94
C ALA A 23 -4.11 -6.80 -10.22
N SER A 24 -2.99 -7.23 -9.65
CA SER A 24 -2.61 -8.66 -9.60
C SER A 24 -3.53 -9.42 -8.64
N PRO A 25 -3.48 -10.77 -8.64
CA PRO A 25 -3.96 -11.55 -7.51
C PRO A 25 -3.28 -11.11 -6.20
N VAL A 26 -3.96 -11.39 -5.08
CA VAL A 26 -3.39 -11.22 -3.74
C VAL A 26 -2.55 -12.45 -3.40
N TYR A 27 -1.36 -12.24 -2.88
CA TYR A 27 -0.45 -13.28 -2.40
C TYR A 27 -0.23 -13.13 -0.90
N GLU A 28 -0.34 -14.23 -0.15
CA GLU A 28 -0.01 -14.28 1.27
C GLU A 28 1.45 -14.73 1.44
N THR A 29 2.25 -13.94 2.17
CA THR A 29 3.66 -14.25 2.45
C THR A 29 3.95 -14.12 3.93
N GLU A 30 4.80 -15.00 4.46
CA GLU A 30 5.24 -14.91 5.85
C GLU A 30 6.01 -13.61 6.15
N ALA A 31 5.95 -13.17 7.41
CA ALA A 31 6.76 -12.05 7.89
C ALA A 31 8.25 -12.44 7.89
N VAL A 32 9.06 -11.74 7.09
CA VAL A 32 10.51 -11.99 7.03
C VAL A 32 11.23 -11.01 7.96
N GLY A 33 12.00 -11.53 8.91
CA GLY A 33 12.88 -10.75 9.79
C GLY A 33 12.27 -10.28 11.12
N PHE A 34 11.02 -10.66 11.42
CA PHE A 34 10.36 -10.48 12.72
C PHE A 34 9.19 -11.47 12.87
N GLU A 35 8.76 -11.72 14.11
CA GLU A 35 7.54 -12.49 14.37
C GLU A 35 6.29 -11.62 14.13
N GLY A 36 5.37 -12.10 13.30
CA GLY A 36 4.12 -11.41 13.00
C GLY A 36 3.21 -12.22 12.09
N ASP A 37 1.98 -11.74 11.93
CA ASP A 37 1.01 -12.34 11.00
C ASP A 37 1.50 -12.25 9.55
N PRO A 38 1.13 -13.20 8.67
CA PRO A 38 1.46 -13.12 7.25
C PRO A 38 0.89 -11.86 6.58
N PHE A 39 1.58 -11.38 5.56
CA PHE A 39 1.25 -10.18 4.79
C PHE A 39 0.52 -10.51 3.51
N TYR A 40 -0.42 -9.65 3.12
CA TYR A 40 -0.97 -9.62 1.77
C TYR A 40 -0.16 -8.68 0.90
N ASN A 41 0.33 -9.22 -0.22
CA ASN A 41 1.05 -8.49 -1.24
C ASN A 41 0.29 -8.56 -2.56
N LEU A 42 0.22 -7.44 -3.26
CA LEU A 42 -0.33 -7.33 -4.59
C LEU A 42 0.33 -6.14 -5.32
N VAL A 43 0.28 -6.18 -6.63
CA VAL A 43 0.76 -5.10 -7.49
C VAL A 43 -0.43 -4.45 -8.17
N VAL A 44 -0.40 -3.13 -8.29
CA VAL A 44 -1.37 -2.36 -9.07
C VAL A 44 -0.66 -1.57 -10.15
N ALA A 45 -1.28 -1.50 -11.33
CA ALA A 45 -0.88 -0.64 -12.44
C ALA A 45 -2.02 0.35 -12.73
N PHE A 46 -1.65 1.59 -13.02
CA PHE A 46 -2.57 2.67 -13.35
C PHE A 46 -1.85 3.71 -14.21
N GLU A 47 -2.64 4.51 -14.93
CA GLU A 47 -2.14 5.64 -15.70
C GLU A 47 -1.97 6.87 -14.79
N ALA A 48 -0.86 7.57 -14.96
CA ALA A 48 -0.56 8.79 -14.20
C ALA A 48 0.18 9.81 -15.08
N ALA A 49 -0.17 11.08 -14.91
CA ALA A 49 0.50 12.18 -15.62
C ALA A 49 1.56 12.89 -14.75
N GLU A 50 1.53 12.62 -13.44
CA GLU A 50 2.41 13.23 -12.47
C GLU A 50 3.79 12.60 -12.49
N PRO A 51 4.87 13.39 -12.27
CA PRO A 51 6.23 12.85 -12.19
C PRO A 51 6.38 11.88 -11.00
N PRO A 52 7.39 10.98 -11.01
CA PRO A 52 7.49 9.90 -10.04
C PRO A 52 7.61 10.40 -8.59
N ARG A 53 8.21 11.58 -8.40
CA ARG A 53 8.29 12.24 -7.09
C ARG A 53 6.92 12.58 -6.52
N THR A 54 6.05 13.17 -7.34
CA THR A 54 4.69 13.56 -6.93
C THR A 54 3.83 12.33 -6.67
N LEU A 55 3.99 11.28 -7.48
CA LEU A 55 3.35 10.00 -7.21
C LEU A 55 3.76 9.41 -5.87
N ARG A 56 5.06 9.36 -5.58
CA ARG A 56 5.56 8.85 -4.29
C ARG A 56 5.01 9.64 -3.10
N GLU A 57 4.91 10.96 -3.23
CA GLU A 57 4.32 11.82 -2.19
C GLU A 57 2.83 11.53 -1.95
N SER A 58 2.08 11.27 -3.03
CA SER A 58 0.67 10.87 -2.97
C SER A 58 0.48 9.47 -2.35
N LEU A 59 1.29 8.47 -2.73
CA LEU A 59 1.26 7.14 -2.13
C LEU A 59 1.50 7.21 -0.62
N HIS A 60 2.51 7.96 -0.18
CA HIS A 60 2.73 8.19 1.25
C HIS A 60 1.56 8.91 1.94
N ALA A 61 0.81 9.77 1.23
CA ALA A 61 -0.38 10.41 1.79
C ALA A 61 -1.51 9.40 2.02
N ILE A 62 -1.71 8.47 1.08
CA ILE A 62 -2.66 7.37 1.22
C ILE A 62 -2.28 6.48 2.41
N GLU A 63 -1.00 6.12 2.57
CA GLU A 63 -0.53 5.35 3.73
C GLU A 63 -0.82 6.07 5.06
N ARG A 64 -0.57 7.38 5.14
CA ARG A 64 -0.89 8.19 6.33
C ARG A 64 -2.37 8.18 6.65
N ALA A 65 -3.23 8.30 5.64
CA ALA A 65 -4.68 8.21 5.83
C ALA A 65 -5.13 6.82 6.32
N HIS A 66 -4.38 5.76 6.01
CA HIS A 66 -4.65 4.38 6.44
C HIS A 66 -4.05 4.03 7.81
N GLY A 67 -3.62 5.04 8.57
CA GLY A 67 -3.12 4.84 9.93
C GLY A 67 -1.62 4.59 10.01
N ARG A 68 -0.81 5.11 9.06
CA ARG A 68 0.62 5.36 9.32
C ARG A 68 0.76 6.46 10.37
N GLU A 69 0.37 6.16 11.60
CA GLU A 69 0.79 6.89 12.79
C GLU A 69 2.31 6.75 12.86
N ARG A 70 3.04 7.87 12.88
CA ARG A 70 4.50 7.90 12.87
C ARG A 70 5.07 6.88 13.86
N PRO A 71 5.72 5.77 13.43
CA PRO A 71 6.29 4.86 14.40
C PRO A 71 7.68 5.38 14.74
N SER A 72 7.90 5.72 16.01
CA SER A 72 9.22 5.85 16.61
C SER A 72 10.01 4.52 16.62
N ILE A 73 9.42 3.44 16.08
CA ILE A 73 9.96 2.08 16.09
C ILE A 73 10.09 1.59 14.64
N ARG A 74 11.33 1.28 14.25
CA ARG A 74 11.74 0.93 12.87
C ARG A 74 11.10 -0.35 12.31
N PHE A 75 10.34 -1.08 13.12
CA PHE A 75 9.72 -2.39 12.79
C PHE A 75 8.28 -2.54 13.30
N ALA A 76 7.54 -1.44 13.47
CA ALA A 76 6.12 -1.56 13.82
C ALA A 76 5.32 -2.15 12.65
N PRO A 77 4.34 -3.04 12.91
CA PRO A 77 3.49 -3.61 11.86
C PRO A 77 2.76 -2.49 11.11
N ARG A 78 3.06 -2.32 9.83
CA ARG A 78 2.42 -1.32 8.96
C ARG A 78 1.05 -1.84 8.54
N ALA A 79 0.02 -1.02 8.70
CA ALA A 79 -1.32 -1.39 8.24
C ALA A 79 -1.44 -1.38 6.71
N LEU A 80 -0.64 -0.56 6.04
CA LEU A 80 -0.55 -0.45 4.58
C LEU A 80 0.85 0.08 4.22
N ASP A 81 1.46 -0.49 3.18
CA ASP A 81 2.72 -0.05 2.59
C ASP A 81 2.52 0.03 1.07
N LEU A 82 2.89 1.16 0.46
CA LEU A 82 2.71 1.44 -0.96
C LEU A 82 4.04 1.89 -1.58
N ASP A 83 4.71 0.96 -2.25
CA ASP A 83 5.97 1.22 -2.94
C ASP A 83 5.77 1.42 -4.44
N LEU A 84 6.44 2.44 -5.00
CA LEU A 84 6.51 2.65 -6.44
C LEU A 84 7.55 1.70 -7.05
N LEU A 85 7.10 0.67 -7.76
CA LEU A 85 7.96 -0.35 -8.37
C LEU A 85 8.58 0.12 -9.71
N LEU A 86 7.77 0.75 -10.57
CA LEU A 86 8.12 1.15 -11.93
C LEU A 86 7.42 2.48 -12.28
N TYR A 87 8.09 3.33 -13.06
CA TYR A 87 7.56 4.58 -13.62
C TYR A 87 8.25 4.89 -14.95
#